data_AF-A0A7Z9I6L8-F1
#
_entry.id   AF-A0A7Z9I6L8-F1
#
_cell.length_a   1.000
_cell.length_b   1.000
_cell.length_c   1.000
_cell.angle_alpha   90.00
_cell.angle_beta   90.00
_cell.angle_gamma   90.00
#
_symmetry.space_group_name_H-M   'P 1'
#
loop_
_entity.id
_entity.type
_entity.pdbx_description
1 polymer ?
#
loop_
_entity_poly.entity_id
_entity_poly.type
_entity_poly.pdbx_seq_one_letter_code
_entity_poly.pdbx_strand_id
1 'polypeptide(L)'
;MENIFEIKPKFDGKVPTNPTLVIYLDPNKKKLHIIMTVCSPPFEDPSCHALNKFDASILETNTWHDFIIETRQSLKTDGYVKIFQNKNLIFKKSSLKTFYKYNGGLRFWIGPYIWSGAHIAKDEPNHEF
;
A
#
# COMPACT_ATOMS: atom_id res chain seq x y z
N MET A 1 -7.75 -9.78 -6.29
CA MET A 1 -6.60 -9.46 -5.43
C MET A 1 -7.18 -8.81 -4.20
N GLU A 2 -6.86 -9.31 -3.03
CA GLU A 2 -7.35 -8.75 -1.77
C GLU A 2 -6.17 -8.00 -1.14
N ASN A 3 -6.27 -6.67 -1.07
CA ASN A 3 -5.35 -5.93 -0.21
C ASN A 3 -5.51 -6.40 1.24
N ILE A 4 -4.50 -6.17 2.06
CA ILE A 4 -4.58 -6.39 3.51
C ILE A 4 -4.28 -5.10 4.29
N PHE A 5 -3.57 -4.15 3.67
CA PHE A 5 -3.25 -2.86 4.25
C PHE A 5 -3.06 -1.81 3.17
N GLU A 6 -3.59 -0.61 3.41
CA GLU A 6 -3.43 0.55 2.54
C GLU A 6 -3.21 1.83 3.34
N ILE A 7 -2.37 2.74 2.84
CA ILE A 7 -2.30 4.14 3.27
C ILE A 7 -2.68 5.01 2.08
N LYS A 8 -3.64 5.90 2.25
CA LYS A 8 -4.15 6.76 1.19
C LYS A 8 -4.36 8.21 1.69
N PRO A 9 -3.91 9.22 0.94
CA PRO A 9 -4.27 10.61 1.21
C PRO A 9 -5.78 10.81 0.99
N LYS A 10 -6.39 11.70 1.79
CA LYS A 10 -7.81 12.06 1.66
C LYS A 10 -8.12 12.56 0.23
N PHE A 11 -9.28 12.28 -0.30
CA PHE A 11 -9.83 12.88 -1.51
C PHE A 11 -10.35 14.28 -1.19
N ASP A 12 -10.00 15.27 -2.00
CA ASP A 12 -10.50 16.65 -1.84
C ASP A 12 -11.83 16.90 -2.57
N GLY A 13 -12.44 15.87 -3.16
CA GLY A 13 -13.66 16.00 -3.97
C GLY A 13 -13.42 16.50 -5.40
N LYS A 14 -12.17 16.79 -5.78
CA LYS A 14 -11.81 17.30 -7.11
C LYS A 14 -10.84 16.38 -7.84
N VAL A 15 -9.78 15.94 -7.17
CA VAL A 15 -8.74 15.08 -7.76
C VAL A 15 -8.63 13.81 -6.93
N PRO A 16 -8.98 12.63 -7.50
CA PRO A 16 -8.79 11.35 -6.81
C PRO A 16 -7.36 11.23 -6.30
N THR A 17 -7.17 10.52 -5.18
CA THR A 17 -5.85 10.25 -4.63
C THR A 17 -5.46 8.80 -4.86
N ASN A 18 -4.16 8.55 -4.92
CA ASN A 18 -3.60 7.21 -4.98
C ASN A 18 -3.14 6.78 -3.60
N PRO A 19 -3.20 5.48 -3.28
CA PRO A 19 -2.54 4.98 -2.10
C PRO A 19 -1.02 5.16 -2.20
N THR A 20 -0.41 5.63 -1.13
CA THR A 20 1.04 5.81 -1.02
C THR A 20 1.74 4.51 -0.68
N LEU A 21 1.03 3.59 -0.01
CA LEU A 21 1.46 2.24 0.30
C LEU A 21 0.26 1.29 0.19
N VAL A 22 0.43 0.21 -0.57
CA VAL A 22 -0.50 -0.91 -0.65
C VAL A 22 0.26 -2.20 -0.35
N ILE A 23 -0.31 -3.05 0.50
CA ILE A 23 0.17 -4.39 0.76
C ILE A 23 -0.97 -5.36 0.45
N TYR A 24 -0.72 -6.35 -0.41
CA TYR A 24 -1.71 -7.38 -0.74
C TYR A 24 -1.12 -8.77 -0.68
N LEU A 25 -1.97 -9.73 -0.32
CA LEU A 25 -1.61 -11.15 -0.25
C LEU A 25 -1.82 -11.80 -1.62
N ASP A 26 -0.79 -12.46 -2.15
CA ASP A 26 -0.95 -13.45 -3.21
C ASP A 26 -1.06 -14.84 -2.57
N PRO A 27 -2.28 -15.42 -2.46
CA PRO A 27 -2.46 -16.71 -1.82
C PRO A 27 -1.85 -17.86 -2.63
N ASN A 28 -1.70 -17.71 -3.95
CA ASN A 28 -1.13 -18.75 -4.81
C ASN A 28 0.39 -18.84 -4.63
N LYS A 29 1.05 -17.68 -4.52
CA LYS A 29 2.50 -17.58 -4.31
C LYS A 29 2.88 -17.50 -2.83
N LYS A 30 1.90 -17.44 -1.93
CA LYS A 30 2.08 -17.36 -0.47
C LYS A 30 3.04 -16.24 -0.09
N LYS A 31 2.85 -15.05 -0.65
CA LYS A 31 3.73 -13.90 -0.39
C LYS A 31 2.95 -12.60 -0.36
N LEU A 32 3.53 -11.60 0.28
CA LEU A 32 3.03 -10.24 0.23
C LEU A 32 3.66 -9.50 -0.94
N HIS A 33 2.83 -8.77 -1.64
CA HIS A 33 3.26 -7.76 -2.60
C HIS A 33 3.08 -6.38 -1.97
N ILE A 34 4.10 -5.55 -2.13
CA ILE A 34 4.18 -4.21 -1.60
C ILE A 34 4.28 -3.25 -2.78
N ILE A 35 3.36 -2.31 -2.88
CA ILE A 35 3.38 -1.25 -3.88
C ILE A 35 3.49 0.08 -3.16
N MET A 36 4.44 0.91 -3.56
CA MET A 36 4.50 2.31 -3.12
C MET A 36 4.39 3.28 -4.29
N THR A 37 3.57 4.30 -4.09
CA THR A 37 3.32 5.37 -5.05
C THR A 37 3.88 6.68 -4.51
N VAL A 38 4.68 7.37 -5.32
CA VAL A 38 5.36 8.63 -4.94
C VAL A 38 4.95 9.83 -5.79
N CYS A 39 3.82 9.71 -6.49
CA CYS A 39 3.23 10.77 -7.31
C CYS A 39 1.70 10.89 -7.10
N SER A 40 1.21 12.13 -7.16
CA SER A 40 -0.21 12.44 -7.23
C SER A 40 -0.75 12.21 -8.63
N PRO A 41 -2.06 11.95 -8.81
CA PRO A 41 -2.72 12.07 -10.10
C PRO A 41 -2.62 13.49 -10.70
N PRO A 42 -2.81 13.64 -12.02
CA PRO A 42 -2.97 12.59 -13.03
C PRO A 42 -1.63 11.91 -13.33
N PHE A 43 -1.63 10.61 -13.61
CA PHE A 43 -0.42 9.82 -13.92
C PHE A 43 0.15 10.17 -15.31
N GLU A 44 0.47 11.44 -15.55
CA GLU A 44 0.95 11.91 -16.85
C GLU A 44 2.44 11.62 -17.06
N ASP A 45 3.17 11.32 -15.98
CA ASP A 45 4.59 10.99 -16.03
C ASP A 45 4.83 9.47 -15.93
N PRO A 46 5.39 8.82 -16.96
CA PRO A 46 5.76 7.41 -16.93
C PRO A 46 6.73 7.02 -15.82
N SER A 47 7.56 7.95 -15.34
CA SER A 47 8.43 7.73 -14.19
C SER A 47 7.65 7.62 -12.87
N CYS A 48 6.41 8.14 -12.82
CA CYS A 48 5.47 7.88 -11.72
C CYS A 48 4.85 6.48 -11.77
N HIS A 49 4.94 5.78 -12.91
CA HIS A 49 4.64 4.35 -13.01
C HIS A 49 5.81 3.45 -12.60
N ALA A 50 6.97 4.03 -12.21
CA ALA A 50 7.95 3.31 -11.41
C ALA A 50 7.39 3.09 -9.99
N LEU A 51 6.30 2.32 -9.94
CA LEU A 51 5.78 1.72 -8.74
C LEU A 51 6.95 0.96 -8.14
N ASN A 52 7.31 1.37 -6.93
CA ASN A 52 8.25 0.62 -6.13
C ASN A 52 7.51 -0.64 -5.69
N LYS A 53 7.56 -1.66 -6.56
CA LYS A 53 6.97 -2.98 -6.36
C LYS A 53 8.02 -3.86 -5.72
N PHE A 54 7.66 -4.43 -4.59
CA PHE A 54 8.50 -5.40 -3.91
C PHE A 54 7.68 -6.61 -3.53
N ASP A 55 8.39 -7.72 -3.39
CA ASP A 55 7.85 -8.92 -2.80
C ASP A 55 8.51 -9.11 -1.44
N ALA A 56 7.70 -9.45 -0.44
CA ALA A 56 8.24 -9.99 0.80
C ALA A 56 8.76 -11.42 0.57
N SER A 57 9.48 -11.94 1.56
CA SER A 57 9.75 -13.38 1.65
C SER A 57 8.44 -14.19 1.61
N ILE A 58 8.56 -15.46 1.19
CA ILE A 58 7.45 -16.42 1.25
C ILE A 58 6.97 -16.51 2.69
N LEU A 59 5.65 -16.42 2.86
CA LEU A 59 4.98 -16.54 4.14
C LEU A 59 5.05 -17.99 4.63
N GLU A 60 5.21 -18.14 5.94
CA GLU A 60 5.02 -19.44 6.60
C GLU A 60 3.64 -20.02 6.24
N THR A 61 3.53 -21.34 6.11
CA THR A 61 2.27 -21.99 5.74
C THR A 61 1.64 -22.71 6.94
N ASN A 62 0.31 -22.75 6.97
CA ASN A 62 -0.49 -23.52 7.95
C ASN A 62 -0.44 -22.99 9.40
N THR A 63 -0.34 -21.68 9.57
CA THR A 63 -0.43 -21.03 10.88
C THR A 63 -1.16 -19.69 10.76
N TRP A 64 -1.60 -19.13 11.89
CA TRP A 64 -2.06 -17.75 11.94
C TRP A 64 -0.88 -16.80 11.66
N HIS A 65 -1.16 -15.68 11.00
CA HIS A 65 -0.17 -14.69 10.64
C HIS A 65 -0.46 -13.37 11.33
N ASP A 66 0.39 -13.04 12.31
CA ASP A 66 0.39 -11.72 12.93
C ASP A 66 1.32 -10.81 12.13
N PHE A 67 0.77 -9.73 11.59
CA PHE A 67 1.55 -8.74 10.85
C PHE A 67 1.80 -7.48 11.66
N ILE A 68 3.05 -7.01 11.66
CA ILE A 68 3.43 -5.68 12.15
C ILE A 68 3.98 -4.89 10.97
N ILE A 69 3.39 -3.75 10.69
CA ILE A 69 3.82 -2.84 9.63
C ILE A 69 4.40 -1.59 10.28
N GLU A 70 5.70 -1.38 10.10
CA GLU A 70 6.37 -0.14 10.50
C GLU A 70 6.67 0.69 9.26
N THR A 71 6.19 1.93 9.21
CA THR A 71 6.51 2.82 8.10
C THR A 71 6.73 4.25 8.54
N ARG A 72 7.63 4.93 7.82
CA ARG A 72 7.76 6.39 7.84
C ARG A 72 7.40 6.91 6.46
N GLN A 73 6.29 7.65 6.39
CA GLN A 73 5.84 8.36 5.19
C GLN A 73 6.66 9.66 5.05
N SER A 74 7.40 9.82 3.95
CA SER A 74 8.28 10.97 3.73
C SER A 74 8.30 11.43 2.27
N LEU A 75 8.35 12.76 2.11
CA LEU A 75 8.59 13.42 0.83
C LEU A 75 10.07 13.37 0.40
N LYS A 76 10.97 13.03 1.32
CA LYS A 76 12.42 12.90 1.10
C LYS A 76 12.82 11.42 1.08
N THR A 77 14.07 11.14 0.75
CA THR A 77 14.67 9.79 0.70
C THR A 77 15.03 9.23 2.09
N ASP A 78 14.26 9.56 3.13
CA ASP A 78 14.45 9.06 4.50
C ASP A 78 13.22 8.27 5.02
N GLY A 79 12.29 7.96 4.12
CA GLY A 79 11.17 7.05 4.38
C GLY A 79 11.61 5.59 4.38
N TYR A 80 10.79 4.76 5.02
CA TYR A 80 11.00 3.32 5.09
C TYR A 80 9.68 2.55 5.24
N VAL A 81 9.74 1.26 4.92
CA VAL A 81 8.72 0.26 5.23
C VAL A 81 9.43 -0.99 5.75
N LYS A 82 8.96 -1.51 6.88
CA LYS A 82 9.30 -2.85 7.38
C LYS A 82 8.02 -3.62 7.63
N ILE A 83 8.04 -4.90 7.30
CA ILE A 83 6.94 -5.82 7.58
C ILE A 83 7.51 -6.99 8.35
N PHE A 84 6.87 -7.28 9.47
CA PHE A 84 7.15 -8.46 10.28
C PHE A 84 5.97 -9.41 10.21
N GLN A 85 6.25 -10.71 10.11
CA GLN A 85 5.29 -11.79 10.26
C GLN A 85 5.68 -12.56 11.52
N ASN A 86 4.76 -12.73 12.48
CA ASN A 86 5.02 -13.47 13.72
C ASN A 86 6.29 -12.97 14.45
N LYS A 87 6.50 -11.64 14.43
CA LYS A 87 7.69 -10.92 14.95
C LYS A 87 8.99 -11.11 14.14
N ASN A 88 9.01 -11.92 13.09
CA ASN A 88 10.15 -12.09 12.18
C ASN A 88 10.10 -11.06 11.06
N LEU A 89 11.23 -10.41 10.76
CA LEU A 89 11.32 -9.43 9.67
C LEU A 89 11.28 -10.14 8.31
N ILE A 90 10.22 -9.93 7.53
CA ILE A 90 10.04 -10.55 6.20
C ILE A 90 10.22 -9.56 5.04
N PHE A 91 10.24 -8.26 5.35
CA PHE A 91 10.50 -7.22 4.37
C PHE A 91 11.09 -5.99 5.04
N LYS A 92 12.10 -5.39 4.41
CA LYS A 92 12.66 -4.09 4.80
C LYS A 92 13.12 -3.34 3.56
N LYS A 93 12.63 -2.11 3.41
CA LYS A 93 13.16 -1.15 2.46
C LYS A 93 13.28 0.21 3.12
N SER A 94 14.42 0.85 2.93
CA SER A 94 14.77 2.14 3.52
C SER A 94 15.35 3.06 2.46
N SER A 95 15.56 4.32 2.85
CA SER A 95 16.11 5.35 1.99
C SER A 95 15.22 5.64 0.77
N LEU A 96 13.90 5.59 0.99
CA LEU A 96 12.89 5.78 -0.04
C LEU A 96 12.14 7.08 0.17
N LYS A 97 11.74 7.72 -0.93
CA LYS A 97 10.55 8.56 -0.91
C LYS A 97 9.35 7.62 -0.81
N THR A 98 8.50 7.81 0.19
CA THR A 98 7.35 6.94 0.49
C THR A 98 6.03 7.68 0.44
N PHE A 99 6.08 9.00 0.18
CA PHE A 99 4.92 9.88 0.16
C PHE A 99 5.04 10.90 -0.97
N TYR A 100 3.91 11.36 -1.50
CA TYR A 100 3.84 12.47 -2.44
C TYR A 100 3.12 13.65 -1.80
N LYS A 101 3.43 14.87 -2.26
CA LYS A 101 2.87 16.08 -1.64
C LYS A 101 1.36 16.15 -1.91
N TYR A 102 0.58 16.28 -0.86
CA TYR A 102 -0.87 16.44 -0.91
C TYR A 102 -1.33 17.39 0.21
N ASN A 103 -2.42 18.13 -0.02
CA ASN A 103 -2.87 19.22 0.87
C ASN A 103 -3.87 18.80 1.96
N GLY A 104 -4.27 17.53 2.02
CA GLY A 104 -5.19 17.00 3.02
C GLY A 104 -4.58 15.92 3.92
N GLY A 105 -5.43 15.32 4.75
CA GLY A 105 -5.03 14.30 5.74
C GLY A 105 -4.68 12.95 5.13
N LEU A 106 -4.20 12.03 5.97
CA LEU A 106 -3.90 10.64 5.63
C LEU A 106 -4.82 9.70 6.40
N ARG A 107 -5.25 8.63 5.74
CA ARG A 107 -5.92 7.49 6.39
C ARG A 107 -5.20 6.20 6.04
N PHE A 108 -5.26 5.25 6.96
CA PHE A 108 -4.89 3.88 6.70
C PHE A 108 -6.10 2.99 6.83
N TRP A 109 -6.06 1.84 6.17
CA TRP A 109 -7.14 0.88 6.16
C TRP A 109 -6.59 -0.55 6.15
N ILE A 110 -7.30 -1.46 6.83
CA ILE A 110 -6.99 -2.90 6.94
C ILE A 110 -8.24 -3.67 6.53
N GLY A 111 -8.10 -4.58 5.59
CA GLY A 111 -9.19 -5.42 5.10
C GLY A 111 -8.99 -5.82 3.62
N PRO A 112 -9.90 -6.61 3.05
CA PRO A 112 -9.88 -7.02 1.64
C PRO A 112 -10.40 -5.90 0.71
N TYR A 113 -9.52 -5.27 -0.09
CA TYR A 113 -9.91 -4.19 -1.02
C TYR A 113 -9.68 -4.58 -2.47
N ILE A 114 -10.66 -4.23 -3.31
CA ILE A 114 -10.60 -4.33 -4.76
C ILE A 114 -10.43 -2.92 -5.33
N TRP A 115 -9.33 -2.68 -6.04
CA TRP A 115 -9.07 -1.40 -6.71
C TRP A 115 -10.19 -1.06 -7.70
N SER A 116 -10.71 0.17 -7.57
CA SER A 116 -11.86 0.70 -8.30
C SER A 116 -11.67 0.63 -9.82
N GLY A 117 -12.46 -0.24 -10.45
CA GLY A 117 -12.52 -0.42 -11.91
C GLY A 117 -13.19 -1.74 -12.31
N ALA A 118 -13.15 -2.75 -11.46
CA ALA A 118 -13.84 -4.02 -11.66
C ALA A 118 -14.83 -4.25 -10.51
N HIS A 119 -16.10 -3.89 -10.74
CA HIS A 119 -17.26 -4.27 -9.93
C HIS A 119 -17.06 -4.20 -8.41
N ILE A 120 -17.05 -2.99 -7.85
CA ILE A 120 -17.26 -2.78 -6.42
C ILE A 120 -18.61 -3.45 -6.09
N ALA A 121 -18.59 -4.45 -5.21
CA ALA A 121 -19.83 -5.09 -4.77
C ALA A 121 -20.71 -4.03 -4.09
N LYS A 122 -22.04 -4.14 -4.22
CA LYS A 122 -22.98 -3.09 -3.76
C LYS A 122 -22.86 -2.75 -2.26
N ASP A 123 -22.27 -3.64 -1.48
CA ASP A 123 -22.06 -3.54 -0.04
C ASP A 123 -20.58 -3.39 0.37
N GLU A 124 -19.66 -3.24 -0.60
CA GLU A 124 -18.26 -2.91 -0.30
C GLU A 124 -18.17 -1.44 0.16
N PRO A 125 -17.48 -1.14 1.28
CA PRO A 125 -17.35 0.23 1.77
C PRO A 125 -16.86 1.18 0.67
N ASN A 126 -17.37 2.42 0.61
CA ASN A 126 -16.79 3.40 -0.30
C ASN A 126 -15.36 3.73 0.15
N HIS A 127 -14.38 3.35 -0.66
CA HIS A 127 -12.94 3.57 -0.44
C HIS A 127 -12.42 4.90 -1.07
N GLU A 128 -13.35 5.75 -1.54
CA GLU A 128 -13.13 7.17 -1.80
C GLU A 128 -13.13 7.94 -0.47
N PHE A 129 -12.03 7.85 0.28
CA PHE A 129 -11.82 8.56 1.55
C PHE A 129 -11.73 10.06 1.38
#